data_AF-A0A353YD94-F1
#
_entry.id   AF-A0A353YD94-F1
#
_cell.length_a   1.000
_cell.length_b   1.000
_cell.length_c   1.000
_cell.angle_alpha   90.00
_cell.angle_beta   90.00
_cell.angle_gamma   90.00
#
_symmetry.space_group_name_H-M   'P 1'
#
loop_
_entity.id
_entity.type
_entity.pdbx_description
1 polymer ?
#
loop_
_entity_poly.entity_id
_entity_poly.type
_entity_poly.pdbx_seq_one_letter_code
_entity_poly.pdbx_strand_id
1 'polypeptide(L)'
;GRCPVGITTQDVELRKRLIVDEAAERVYNFLHTLTLEAQMLARACGKTSVHSLEPEDLAALTMEASAMAQVPLAGTDFTVGVDNYHKIG
;
A
#
# COMPACT_ATOMS: atom_id res chain seq x y z
N GLY A 1 -5.39 6.33 28.60
CA GLY A 1 -4.24 5.47 28.91
C GLY A 1 -4.63 4.25 29.73
N ARG A 2 -5.40 3.32 29.15
CA ARG A 2 -5.68 1.99 29.74
C ARG A 2 -5.45 0.88 28.71
N CYS A 3 -4.45 1.10 27.85
CA CYS A 3 -4.08 0.15 26.80
C CYS A 3 -3.81 -1.22 27.43
N PRO A 4 -4.58 -2.27 27.08
CA PRO A 4 -4.45 -3.57 27.72
C PRO A 4 -3.09 -4.22 27.45
N VAL A 5 -2.45 -3.86 26.34
CA VAL A 5 -1.14 -4.35 25.88
C VAL A 5 0.03 -3.40 26.18
N GLY A 6 -0.20 -2.31 26.93
CA GLY A 6 0.90 -1.47 27.42
C GLY A 6 1.49 -0.43 26.46
N ILE A 7 1.00 -0.32 25.21
CA ILE A 7 1.54 0.62 24.20
C ILE A 7 1.12 2.07 24.46
N THR A 8 -0.19 2.36 24.57
CA THR A 8 -0.73 3.72 24.70
C THR A 8 -1.13 4.06 26.15
N THR A 9 -0.23 3.80 27.10
CA THR A 9 -0.47 4.02 28.54
C THR A 9 0.74 4.58 29.27
N GLN A 10 0.50 5.37 30.31
CA GLN A 10 1.53 5.89 31.23
C GLN A 10 1.56 5.14 32.57
N ASP A 11 0.58 4.28 32.83
CA ASP A 11 0.53 3.42 34.01
C ASP A 11 1.67 2.39 33.97
N VAL A 12 2.46 2.33 35.05
CA VAL A 12 3.65 1.47 35.15
C VAL A 12 3.30 -0.02 35.08
N GLU A 13 2.19 -0.44 35.69
CA GLU A 13 1.76 -1.84 35.68
C GLU A 13 1.24 -2.26 34.31
N LEU A 14 0.58 -1.34 33.59
CA LEU A 14 0.13 -1.61 32.23
C LEU A 14 1.30 -1.59 31.23
N ARG A 15 2.29 -0.71 31.42
CA ARG A 15 3.46 -0.59 30.52
C ARG A 15 4.32 -1.86 30.53
N LYS A 16 4.46 -2.52 31.69
CA LYS A 16 5.19 -3.80 31.85
C LYS A 16 4.64 -4.94 30.97
N ARG A 17 3.41 -4.81 30.46
CA ARG A 17 2.78 -5.82 29.59
C ARG A 17 3.35 -5.85 28.18
N LEU A 18 4.06 -4.80 27.75
CA LEU A 18 4.73 -4.78 26.46
C LEU A 18 6.07 -5.51 26.55
N ILE A 19 6.19 -6.65 25.87
CA ILE A 19 7.46 -7.35 25.69
C ILE A 19 8.19 -6.70 24.51
N VAL A 20 9.17 -5.84 24.80
CA VAL A 20 9.80 -4.94 23.81
C VAL A 20 10.50 -5.71 22.71
N ASP A 21 11.29 -6.73 23.05
CA ASP A 21 12.09 -7.48 22.08
C ASP A 21 11.19 -8.23 21.07
N GLU A 22 10.17 -8.95 21.56
CA GLU A 22 9.19 -9.63 20.69
C GLU A 22 8.40 -8.63 19.82
N ALA A 23 7.99 -7.50 20.39
CA ALA A 23 7.26 -6.48 19.65
C ALA A 23 8.12 -5.87 18.54
N ALA A 24 9.41 -5.61 18.83
CA ALA A 24 10.37 -5.09 17.85
C ALA A 24 10.59 -6.10 16.71
N GLU A 25 10.75 -7.38 17.03
CA GLU A 25 10.90 -8.43 16.01
C GLU A 25 9.68 -8.54 15.10
N ARG A 26 8.47 -8.45 15.66
CA ARG A 26 7.23 -8.44 14.85
C ARG A 26 7.15 -7.24 13.91
N VAL A 27 7.53 -6.05 14.37
CA VAL A 27 7.58 -4.84 13.52
C VAL A 27 8.63 -5.00 12.43
N TYR A 28 9.81 -5.54 12.76
CA TYR A 28 10.85 -5.83 11.78
C TYR A 28 10.34 -6.77 10.69
N ASN A 29 9.76 -7.92 11.08
CA ASN A 29 9.23 -8.90 10.14
C ASN A 29 8.13 -8.30 9.26
N PHE A 30 7.21 -7.54 9.85
CA PHE A 30 6.14 -6.87 9.12
C PHE A 30 6.68 -5.91 8.05
N LEU A 31 7.60 -5.00 8.42
CA LEU A 31 8.18 -4.04 7.48
C LEU A 31 9.06 -4.72 6.43
N HIS A 32 9.77 -5.77 6.80
CA HIS A 32 10.59 -6.55 5.87
C HIS A 32 9.72 -7.24 4.81
N THR A 33 8.66 -7.93 5.23
CA THR A 33 7.71 -8.57 4.32
C THR A 33 7.03 -7.55 3.40
N LEU A 34 6.53 -6.43 3.94
CA LEU A 34 5.94 -5.37 3.12
C LEU A 34 6.91 -4.81 2.08
N THR A 35 8.19 -4.68 2.44
CA THR A 35 9.22 -4.22 1.50
C THR A 35 9.39 -5.21 0.35
N LEU A 36 9.43 -6.51 0.65
CA LEU A 36 9.53 -7.56 -0.37
C LEU A 36 8.29 -7.60 -1.27
N GLU A 37 7.09 -7.44 -0.71
CA GLU A 37 5.83 -7.39 -1.44
C GLU A 37 5.75 -6.18 -2.38
N ALA A 38 6.11 -4.99 -1.90
CA ALA A 38 6.15 -3.78 -2.71
C ALA A 38 7.14 -3.93 -3.88
N GLN A 39 8.31 -4.53 -3.64
CA GLN A 39 9.25 -4.85 -4.71
C GLN A 39 8.68 -5.89 -5.70
N MET A 40 7.95 -6.90 -5.22
CA MET A 40 7.30 -7.89 -6.10
C MET A 40 6.27 -7.23 -7.01
N LEU A 41 5.44 -6.33 -6.48
CA LEU A 41 4.46 -5.57 -7.27
C LEU A 41 5.12 -4.71 -8.34
N ALA A 42 6.16 -3.94 -7.98
CA ALA A 42 6.89 -3.13 -8.96
C ALA A 42 7.48 -3.99 -10.10
N ARG A 43 8.06 -5.15 -9.77
CA ARG A 43 8.60 -6.09 -10.76
C ARG A 43 7.51 -6.70 -11.65
N ALA A 44 6.32 -6.98 -11.10
CA ALA A 44 5.19 -7.48 -11.88
C ALA A 44 4.73 -6.46 -12.94
N CYS A 45 4.88 -5.16 -12.66
CA CYS A 45 4.68 -4.07 -13.62
C CYS A 45 5.90 -3.83 -14.54
N GLY A 46 6.94 -4.67 -14.48
CA GLY A 46 8.15 -4.50 -15.29
C GLY A 46 9.12 -3.42 -14.80
N LYS A 47 8.94 -2.89 -13.58
CA LYS A 47 9.77 -1.83 -13.00
C LYS A 47 10.80 -2.41 -12.02
N THR A 48 12.00 -1.81 -11.98
CA THR A 48 13.08 -2.22 -11.07
C THR A 48 13.00 -1.56 -9.69
N SER A 49 12.19 -0.50 -9.55
CA SER A 49 12.01 0.26 -8.33
C SER A 49 10.55 0.70 -8.20
N VAL A 50 10.06 0.77 -6.96
CA VAL A 50 8.72 1.29 -6.64
C VAL A 50 8.57 2.77 -7.02
N HIS A 51 9.67 3.51 -7.08
CA HIS A 51 9.68 4.91 -7.50
C HIS A 51 9.51 5.08 -9.01
N SER A 52 9.52 3.99 -9.78
CA SER A 52 9.37 3.99 -11.23
C SER A 52 7.97 3.58 -11.67
N LEU A 53 7.03 3.40 -10.72
CA LEU A 53 5.62 3.17 -11.02
C LEU A 53 4.99 4.44 -11.58
N GLU A 54 4.21 4.27 -12.63
CA GLU A 54 3.52 5.33 -13.37
C GLU A 54 2.01 5.04 -13.41
N PRO A 55 1.14 6.03 -13.68
CA PRO A 55 -0.30 5.80 -13.79
C PRO A 55 -0.69 4.67 -14.76
N GLU A 56 0.12 4.44 -15.79
CA GLU A 56 -0.02 3.35 -16.78
C GLU A 56 0.12 1.95 -16.19
N ASP A 57 0.72 1.81 -15.00
CA ASP A 57 0.81 0.54 -14.28
C ASP A 57 -0.47 0.22 -13.47
N LEU A 58 -1.44 1.14 -13.42
CA LEU A 58 -2.70 0.98 -12.69
C LEU A 58 -3.86 0.55 -13.59
N ALA A 59 -4.81 -0.17 -12.99
CA ALA A 59 -6.09 -0.49 -13.61
C ALA A 59 -7.23 -0.30 -12.60
N ALA A 60 -8.32 0.34 -13.02
CA ALA A 60 -9.49 0.56 -12.21
C ALA A 60 -10.41 -0.68 -12.19
N LEU A 61 -10.95 -1.01 -11.01
CA LEU A 61 -11.91 -2.11 -10.86
C LEU A 61 -13.37 -1.64 -10.96
N THR A 62 -13.62 -0.34 -10.92
CA THR A 62 -14.96 0.25 -11.03
C THR A 62 -14.97 1.47 -11.96
N MET A 63 -16.15 1.80 -12.49
CA MET A 63 -16.34 2.95 -13.38
C MET A 63 -16.02 4.26 -12.66
N GLU A 64 -16.38 4.38 -11.38
CA GLU A 64 -16.11 5.55 -10.55
C GLU A 64 -14.61 5.74 -10.33
N ALA A 65 -13.89 4.65 -10.04
CA ALA A 65 -12.43 4.70 -9.88
C ALA A 65 -11.74 5.09 -11.19
N SER A 66 -12.21 4.56 -12.33
CA SER A 66 -11.71 4.95 -13.65
C SER A 66 -11.96 6.43 -13.93
N ALA A 67 -13.16 6.95 -13.61
CA ALA A 67 -13.50 8.35 -13.82
C ALA A 67 -12.68 9.30 -12.93
N MET A 68 -12.43 8.93 -11.67
CA MET A 68 -11.74 9.78 -10.69
C MET A 68 -10.22 9.76 -10.87
N ALA A 69 -9.64 8.59 -11.10
CA ALA A 69 -8.19 8.42 -11.23
C ALA A 69 -7.71 8.53 -12.68
N GLN A 70 -8.64 8.59 -13.65
CA GLN A 70 -8.36 8.67 -15.09
C GLN A 70 -7.51 7.50 -15.62
N VAL A 71 -7.69 6.30 -15.06
CA VAL A 71 -7.00 5.07 -15.49
C VAL A 71 -7.98 4.07 -16.12
N PRO A 72 -7.53 3.15 -17.00
CA PRO A 72 -8.40 2.23 -17.72
C PRO A 72 -9.07 1.23 -16.79
N LEU A 73 -10.27 0.76 -17.17
CA LEU A 73 -10.89 -0.38 -16.50
C LEU A 73 -10.10 -1.66 -16.74
N ALA A 74 -9.93 -2.45 -15.69
CA ALA A 74 -9.22 -3.72 -15.73
C ALA A 74 -9.76 -4.64 -16.85
N GLY A 75 -8.85 -5.11 -17.70
CA GLY A 75 -9.17 -5.96 -18.85
C GLY A 75 -9.65 -5.21 -20.10
N THR A 76 -9.57 -3.87 -20.12
CA THR A 76 -9.99 -3.04 -21.26
C THR A 76 -9.06 -1.83 -21.43
N ASP A 77 -9.15 -1.18 -22.59
CA ASP A 77 -8.50 0.12 -22.84
C ASP A 77 -9.46 1.32 -22.60
N PHE A 78 -10.60 1.07 -21.93
CA PHE A 78 -11.64 2.08 -21.74
C PHE A 78 -11.42 2.87 -20.44
N THR A 79 -11.39 4.19 -20.56
CA THR A 79 -11.31 5.12 -19.43
C THR A 79 -12.54 6.02 -19.40
N VAL A 80 -13.22 6.10 -18.25
CA VAL A 80 -14.46 6.86 -18.13
C VAL A 80 -14.21 8.35 -18.26
N GLY A 81 -14.89 8.99 -19.21
CA GLY A 81 -14.80 10.44 -19.43
C GLY A 81 -13.51 10.91 -20.12
N VAL A 82 -12.72 9.99 -20.70
CA VAL A 82 -11.51 10.31 -21.45
C VAL A 82 -11.54 9.64 -22.83
N ASP A 83 -11.37 10.43 -23.89
CA ASP A 83 -11.39 9.94 -25.27
C ASP A 83 -10.13 9.12 -25.64
N ASN A 84 -8.98 9.44 -25.05
CA ASN A 84 -7.73 8.72 -25.28
C ASN A 84 -6.82 8.75 -24.05
N TYR A 85 -6.72 7.60 -23.37
CA TYR A 85 -5.92 7.43 -22.17
C TYR A 85 -4.41 7.73 -22.36
N HIS A 86 -3.85 7.38 -23.52
CA HIS A 86 -2.43 7.57 -23.81
C HIS A 86 -2.03 9.04 -24.09
N LYS A 87 -2.94 10.00 -23.91
CA LYS A 87 -2.71 11.43 -24.12
C LYS A 87 -2.87 12.26 -22.84
N ILE A 88 -3.05 11.62 -21.68
CA ILE A 88 -3.30 12.31 -20.41
C ILE A 88 -2.00 12.83 -19.75
N GLY A 89 -0.82 12.37 -20.20
CA GLY A 89 0.51 12.76 -19.70
C GLY A 89 1.36 13.55 -20.68
#